data_AF-K7NWY4-F1
#
_entry.id   AF-K7NWY4-F1
#
_cell.length_a   1.000
_cell.length_b   1.000
_cell.length_c   1.000
_cell.angle_alpha   90.00
_cell.angle_beta   90.00
_cell.angle_gamma   90.00
#
_symmetry.space_group_name_H-M   'P 1'
#
loop_
_entity.id
_entity.type
_entity.pdbx_description
1 polymer ?
#
loop_
_entity_poly.entity_id
_entity_poly.type
_entity_poly.pdbx_seq_one_letter_code
_entity_poly.pdbx_strand_id
1 'polypeptide(L)'
;REQMERIAVNNLRKLLMMSVDRRIALFKIEQIKQEIGLPDDFAESLVPKYAQFFKLMDVSGAPYLVLENWDPSLAVSARELSAEPNGVPLTRRTYVPRDGNWAGPYAFKIKYPVSFKPRMRHLEDMAKWQNMAFSSPYINPKDLDPRHAAAQKRAVAVLH
;
A
#
# COMPACT_ATOMS: atom_id res chain seq x y z
N ARG A 1 -26.60 1.50 7.05
CA ARG A 1 -25.91 0.34 7.65
C ARG A 1 -25.16 -0.49 6.58
N GLU A 2 -25.82 -0.93 5.51
CA GLU A 2 -25.19 -1.73 4.43
C GLU A 2 -24.00 -1.04 3.73
N GLN A 3 -24.08 0.29 3.52
CA GLN A 3 -23.00 1.03 2.87
C GLN A 3 -21.69 1.01 3.70
N MET A 4 -21.81 1.18 5.02
CA MET A 4 -20.65 1.12 5.93
C MET A 4 -20.04 -0.28 5.97
N GLU A 5 -20.88 -1.31 5.96
CA GLU A 5 -20.41 -2.69 5.90
C GLU A 5 -19.64 -2.98 4.60
N ARG A 6 -20.14 -2.52 3.44
CA ARG A 6 -19.42 -2.65 2.16
C ARG A 6 -18.07 -1.95 2.17
N ILE A 7 -17.98 -0.78 2.79
CA ILE A 7 -16.70 -0.05 2.96
C ILE A 7 -15.74 -0.87 3.81
N ALA A 8 -16.19 -1.37 4.96
CA ALA A 8 -15.36 -2.19 5.86
C ALA A 8 -14.86 -3.47 5.18
N VAL A 9 -15.73 -4.17 4.43
CA VAL A 9 -15.36 -5.35 3.63
C VAL A 9 -14.29 -5.00 2.59
N ASN A 10 -14.46 -3.90 1.85
CA ASN A 10 -13.46 -3.49 0.85
C ASN A 10 -12.14 -3.06 1.49
N ASN A 11 -12.17 -2.39 2.64
CA ASN A 11 -10.97 -2.06 3.41
C ASN A 11 -10.23 -3.32 3.85
N LEU A 12 -10.94 -4.31 4.39
CA LEU A 12 -10.37 -5.59 4.79
C LEU A 12 -9.80 -6.37 3.59
N ARG A 13 -10.50 -6.37 2.45
CA ARG A 13 -10.00 -6.96 1.19
C ARG A 13 -8.69 -6.28 0.77
N LYS A 14 -8.67 -4.95 0.67
CA LYS A 14 -7.46 -4.19 0.31
C LYS A 14 -6.30 -4.41 1.28
N LEU A 15 -6.59 -4.46 2.58
CA LEU A 15 -5.59 -4.73 3.62
C LEU A 15 -4.93 -6.10 3.40
N LEU A 16 -5.74 -7.14 3.17
CA LEU A 16 -5.23 -8.47 2.83
C LEU A 16 -4.47 -8.44 1.50
N MET A 17 -4.98 -7.76 0.47
CA MET A 17 -4.30 -7.65 -0.83
C MET A 17 -2.89 -7.05 -0.74
N MET A 18 -2.65 -6.15 0.23
CA MET A 18 -1.33 -5.54 0.47
C MET A 18 -0.39 -6.40 1.32
N SER A 19 -0.87 -7.48 1.91
CA SER A 19 -0.10 -8.37 2.78
C SER A 19 0.63 -9.49 2.03
N VAL A 20 1.70 -10.02 2.64
CA VAL A 20 2.42 -11.19 2.10
C VAL A 20 1.46 -12.37 2.01
N ASP A 21 1.45 -13.05 0.85
CA ASP A 21 0.55 -14.18 0.55
C ASP A 21 -0.94 -13.89 0.76
N ARG A 22 -1.34 -12.61 0.82
CA ARG A 22 -2.73 -12.16 1.01
C ARG A 22 -3.38 -12.65 2.31
N ARG A 23 -2.57 -12.79 3.36
CA ARG A 23 -3.02 -13.27 4.67
C ARG A 23 -2.43 -12.45 5.81
N ILE A 24 -3.23 -12.30 6.86
CA ILE A 24 -2.82 -11.63 8.09
C ILE A 24 -3.30 -12.49 9.27
N ALA A 25 -2.46 -12.62 10.30
CA ALA A 25 -2.84 -13.29 11.54
C ALA A 25 -4.08 -12.60 12.12
N LEU A 26 -5.11 -13.37 12.47
CA LEU A 26 -6.40 -12.83 12.89
C LEU A 26 -6.24 -11.86 14.07
N PHE A 27 -5.40 -12.21 15.05
CA PHE A 27 -5.12 -11.35 16.20
C PHE A 27 -4.60 -9.95 15.80
N LYS A 28 -3.86 -9.82 14.70
CA LYS A 28 -3.36 -8.50 14.25
C LYS A 28 -4.49 -7.65 13.69
N ILE A 29 -5.45 -8.27 13.00
CA ILE A 29 -6.64 -7.57 12.50
C ILE A 29 -7.50 -7.12 13.69
N GLU A 30 -7.66 -7.97 14.71
CA GLU A 30 -8.36 -7.61 15.95
C GLU A 30 -7.80 -6.34 16.60
N GLN A 31 -6.47 -6.15 16.60
CA GLN A 31 -5.84 -4.95 17.19
C GLN A 31 -6.18 -3.65 16.44
N ILE A 32 -6.51 -3.72 15.15
CA ILE A 32 -6.78 -2.54 14.31
C ILE A 32 -8.23 -2.47 13.84
N LYS A 33 -9.10 -3.38 14.28
CA LYS A 33 -10.45 -3.57 13.73
C LYS A 33 -11.28 -2.30 13.72
N GLN A 34 -11.19 -1.51 14.79
CA GLN A 34 -11.88 -0.23 14.93
C GLN A 34 -11.37 0.82 13.94
N GLU A 35 -10.05 0.88 13.72
CA GLU A 35 -9.41 1.82 12.77
C GLU A 35 -9.81 1.54 11.31
N ILE A 36 -10.15 0.29 10.99
CA ILE A 36 -10.59 -0.10 9.64
C ILE A 36 -12.11 -0.28 9.52
N GLY A 37 -12.87 0.05 10.58
CA GLY A 37 -14.33 0.06 10.59
C GLY A 37 -14.99 -1.32 10.67
N LEU A 38 -14.29 -2.32 11.20
CA LEU A 38 -14.83 -3.65 11.44
C LEU A 38 -15.62 -3.69 12.77
N PRO A 39 -16.72 -4.48 12.84
CA PRO A 39 -17.43 -4.71 14.08
C PRO A 39 -16.59 -5.55 15.06
N ASP A 40 -16.95 -5.52 16.35
CA ASP A 40 -16.19 -6.24 17.38
C ASP A 40 -16.23 -7.76 17.19
N ASP A 41 -17.30 -8.28 16.60
CA ASP A 41 -17.56 -9.69 16.29
C ASP A 41 -17.29 -10.04 14.82
N PHE A 42 -16.44 -9.27 14.11
CA PHE A 42 -16.32 -9.43 12.65
C PHE A 42 -15.89 -10.83 12.22
N ALA A 43 -15.13 -11.55 13.05
CA ALA A 43 -14.69 -12.91 12.76
C ALA A 43 -15.88 -13.88 12.75
N GLU A 44 -16.89 -13.65 13.60
CA GLU A 44 -18.09 -14.46 13.74
C GLU A 44 -19.25 -13.95 12.87
N SER A 45 -19.29 -12.66 12.55
CA SER A 45 -20.39 -12.02 11.84
C SER A 45 -20.06 -11.74 10.36
N LEU A 46 -18.98 -11.02 10.10
CA LEU A 46 -18.62 -10.52 8.78
C LEU A 46 -17.91 -11.59 7.94
N VAL A 47 -16.97 -12.33 8.53
CA VAL A 47 -16.21 -13.35 7.80
C VAL A 47 -17.12 -14.45 7.21
N PRO A 48 -18.07 -15.05 7.97
CA PRO A 48 -18.98 -16.06 7.40
C PRO A 48 -19.95 -15.47 6.38
N LYS A 49 -20.42 -14.22 6.62
CA LYS A 49 -21.32 -13.50 5.69
C LYS A 49 -20.66 -13.22 4.33
N TYR A 50 -19.33 -13.05 4.31
CA TYR A 50 -18.54 -12.77 3.12
C TYR A 50 -17.54 -13.91 2.80
N ALA A 51 -17.98 -15.16 2.96
CA ALA A 51 -17.16 -16.35 2.72
C ALA A 51 -16.61 -16.48 1.28
N GLN A 52 -17.19 -15.78 0.31
CA GLN A 52 -16.64 -15.67 -1.05
C GLN A 52 -15.35 -14.86 -1.14
N PHE A 53 -15.05 -14.04 -0.13
CA PHE A 53 -13.84 -13.22 -0.05
C PHE A 53 -12.87 -13.73 1.00
N PHE A 54 -13.37 -14.17 2.15
CA PHE A 54 -12.55 -14.45 3.32
C PHE A 54 -12.60 -15.91 3.74
N LYS A 55 -11.44 -16.43 4.14
CA LYS A 55 -11.30 -17.75 4.73
C LYS A 55 -10.39 -17.70 5.96
N LEU A 56 -10.79 -18.40 7.01
CA LEU A 56 -9.92 -18.66 8.15
C LEU A 56 -9.07 -19.90 7.89
N MET A 57 -7.77 -19.80 8.14
CA MET A 57 -6.78 -20.86 7.97
C MET A 57 -5.91 -20.95 9.22
N ASP A 58 -5.64 -22.16 9.68
CA ASP A 58 -4.61 -22.40 10.68
C ASP A 58 -3.23 -22.43 10.01
N VAL A 59 -2.29 -21.64 10.53
CA VAL A 59 -0.89 -21.66 10.11
C VAL A 59 -0.04 -21.85 11.35
N SER A 60 0.41 -23.09 11.56
CA SER A 60 1.25 -23.49 12.69
C SER A 60 0.60 -23.20 14.05
N GLY A 61 -0.69 -23.48 14.19
CA GLY A 61 -1.45 -23.29 15.44
C GLY A 61 -1.93 -21.87 15.68
N ALA A 62 -1.81 -20.98 14.69
CA ALA A 62 -2.31 -19.62 14.76
C ALA A 62 -3.34 -19.35 13.64
N PRO A 63 -4.48 -18.72 13.95
CA PRO A 63 -5.49 -18.40 12.94
C PRO A 63 -5.06 -17.22 12.08
N TYR A 64 -5.20 -17.37 10.77
CA TYR A 64 -4.99 -16.33 9.76
C TYR A 64 -6.27 -16.11 8.98
N LEU A 65 -6.56 -14.85 8.70
CA LEU A 65 -7.54 -14.48 7.69
C LEU A 65 -6.84 -14.41 6.34
N VAL A 66 -7.41 -15.10 5.34
CA VAL A 66 -6.89 -15.19 3.98
C VAL A 66 -7.91 -14.62 3.02
N LEU A 67 -7.43 -13.89 2.01
CA LEU A 67 -8.25 -13.47 0.87
C LEU A 67 -8.27 -14.55 -0.20
N GLU A 68 -9.43 -15.13 -0.44
CA GLU A 68 -9.65 -16.17 -1.46
C GLU A 68 -9.82 -15.56 -2.86
N ASN A 69 -10.67 -14.54 -2.97
CA ASN A 69 -11.03 -13.94 -4.25
C ASN A 69 -10.37 -12.57 -4.44
N TRP A 70 -9.49 -12.50 -5.44
CA TRP A 70 -8.82 -11.28 -5.85
C TRP A 70 -9.66 -10.48 -6.83
N ASP A 71 -9.84 -9.20 -6.55
CA ASP A 71 -10.59 -8.29 -7.40
C ASP A 71 -9.67 -7.20 -7.94
N PRO A 72 -9.31 -7.26 -9.24
CA PRO A 72 -8.42 -6.30 -9.87
C PRO A 72 -8.94 -4.86 -9.80
N SER A 73 -10.25 -4.65 -9.70
CA SER A 73 -10.82 -3.29 -9.62
C SER A 73 -10.49 -2.60 -8.29
N LEU A 74 -10.18 -3.37 -7.25
CA LEU A 74 -9.71 -2.85 -5.96
C LEU A 74 -8.19 -2.70 -5.92
N ALA A 75 -7.46 -3.38 -6.80
CA ALA A 75 -6.00 -3.47 -6.82
C ALA A 75 -5.34 -2.30 -7.56
N VAL A 76 -5.88 -1.09 -7.39
CA VAL A 76 -5.32 0.14 -7.97
C VAL A 76 -5.08 1.13 -6.84
N SER A 77 -3.82 1.53 -6.66
CA SER A 77 -3.44 2.45 -5.60
C SER A 77 -3.88 3.87 -5.92
N ALA A 78 -4.02 4.71 -4.89
CA ALA A 78 -4.28 6.13 -5.09
C ALA A 78 -3.22 6.79 -6.00
N ARG A 79 -1.97 6.32 -5.88
CA ARG A 79 -0.86 6.79 -6.72
C ARG A 79 -1.04 6.43 -8.18
N GLU A 80 -1.47 5.21 -8.48
CA GLU A 80 -1.77 4.76 -9.85
C GLU A 80 -2.95 5.53 -10.45
N LEU A 81 -3.99 5.82 -9.65
CA LEU A 81 -5.12 6.63 -10.10
C LEU A 81 -4.76 8.09 -10.38
N SER A 82 -3.83 8.66 -9.59
CA SER A 82 -3.36 10.03 -9.77
C SER A 82 -2.28 10.21 -10.84
N ALA A 83 -1.75 9.10 -11.37
CA ALA A 83 -0.69 9.15 -12.35
C ALA A 83 -1.27 9.59 -13.70
N GLU A 84 -0.81 10.74 -14.20
CA GLU A 84 -1.22 11.24 -15.52
C GLU A 84 -0.76 10.27 -16.62
N PRO A 85 -1.65 9.74 -17.49
CA PRO A 85 -1.28 8.80 -18.54
C PRO A 85 -0.32 9.39 -19.59
N ASN A 86 -0.24 10.72 -19.67
CA ASN A 86 0.64 11.46 -20.59
C ASN A 86 1.84 12.11 -19.89
N GLY A 87 2.20 11.66 -18.69
CA GLY A 87 3.42 12.09 -18.01
C GLY A 87 4.60 11.91 -18.96
N VAL A 88 5.19 13.02 -19.41
CA VAL A 88 6.30 13.05 -20.37
C VAL A 88 7.29 11.94 -19.97
N PRO A 89 7.63 11.00 -20.87
CA PRO A 89 8.71 10.07 -20.57
C PRO A 89 9.94 10.93 -20.38
N LEU A 90 10.35 11.13 -19.13
CA LEU A 90 11.49 11.96 -18.82
C LEU A 90 12.74 11.17 -19.17
N THR A 91 13.04 11.15 -20.47
CA THR A 91 14.39 11.00 -20.97
C THR A 91 15.27 11.99 -20.21
N ARG A 92 15.98 11.48 -19.20
CA ARG A 92 17.13 12.09 -18.53
C ARG A 92 16.95 13.58 -18.22
N ARG A 93 16.18 13.92 -17.20
CA ARG A 93 16.37 15.23 -16.55
C ARG A 93 17.77 15.27 -15.95
N THR A 94 18.60 16.19 -16.42
CA THR A 94 19.92 16.52 -15.85
C THR A 94 19.80 17.41 -14.61
N TYR A 95 18.61 17.98 -14.35
CA TYR A 95 18.35 18.90 -13.26
C TYR A 95 17.63 18.22 -12.09
N VAL A 96 18.20 18.38 -10.89
CA VAL A 96 17.64 17.95 -9.61
C VAL A 96 16.93 19.13 -8.94
N PRO A 97 15.59 19.08 -8.74
CA PRO A 97 14.85 20.17 -8.10
C PRO A 97 15.31 20.43 -6.67
N ARG A 98 15.49 21.72 -6.31
CA ARG A 98 15.93 22.13 -4.96
C ARG A 98 14.92 21.84 -3.86
N ASP A 99 13.66 21.67 -4.21
CA ASP A 99 12.57 21.33 -3.30
C ASP A 99 12.38 19.81 -3.14
N GLY A 100 13.16 19.00 -3.87
CA GLY A 100 13.09 17.53 -3.85
C GLY A 100 11.87 16.93 -4.57
N ASN A 101 11.02 17.74 -5.20
CA ASN A 101 9.84 17.25 -5.91
C ASN A 101 10.19 16.88 -7.36
N TRP A 102 10.28 15.58 -7.63
CA TRP A 102 10.47 15.05 -8.97
C TRP A 102 9.15 15.01 -9.73
N ALA A 103 9.14 15.36 -11.02
CA ALA A 103 7.94 15.25 -11.85
C ALA A 103 7.94 13.90 -12.57
N GLY A 104 7.71 12.81 -11.85
CA GLY A 104 7.50 11.48 -12.43
C GLY A 104 6.05 11.02 -12.25
N PRO A 105 5.55 10.08 -13.06
CA PRO A 105 4.16 9.60 -12.98
C PRO A 105 3.82 9.03 -11.60
N TYR A 106 4.81 8.49 -10.88
CA TYR A 106 4.63 7.90 -9.55
C TYR A 106 5.47 8.60 -8.47
N ALA A 107 5.84 9.86 -8.69
CA ALA A 107 6.61 10.61 -7.71
C ALA A 107 5.74 11.05 -6.52
N PHE A 108 6.27 10.91 -5.31
CA PHE A 108 5.62 11.39 -4.09
C PHE A 108 5.94 12.86 -3.88
N LYS A 109 4.95 13.63 -3.42
CA LYS A 109 5.14 15.02 -3.02
C LYS A 109 5.93 15.07 -1.71
N ILE A 110 7.11 15.67 -1.74
CA ILE A 110 7.99 15.81 -0.57
C ILE A 110 7.83 17.22 0.00
N LYS A 111 7.75 17.30 1.32
CA LYS A 111 7.80 18.54 2.09
C LYS A 111 8.87 18.41 3.16
N TYR A 112 9.95 19.17 3.01
CA TYR A 112 10.98 19.26 4.04
C TYR A 112 10.56 20.27 5.13
N PRO A 113 10.89 20.02 6.41
CA PRO A 113 10.69 21.00 7.45
C PRO A 113 11.57 22.23 7.20
N VAL A 114 11.10 23.42 7.61
CA VAL A 114 11.77 24.71 7.32
C VAL A 114 13.23 24.75 7.81
N SER A 115 13.53 24.06 8.91
CA SER A 115 14.88 23.96 9.47
C SER A 115 15.82 23.04 8.68
N PHE A 116 15.29 22.16 7.83
CA PHE A 116 16.07 21.22 7.05
C PHE A 116 16.36 21.76 5.66
N LYS A 117 17.64 22.04 5.41
CA LYS A 117 18.14 22.46 4.10
C LYS A 117 18.88 21.28 3.46
N PRO A 118 18.24 20.51 2.58
CA PRO A 118 18.86 19.35 1.96
C PRO A 118 20.07 19.78 1.12
N ARG A 119 21.17 19.03 1.27
CA ARG A 119 22.36 19.21 0.40
C ARG A 119 22.10 18.59 -0.97
N MET A 120 22.86 18.99 -1.98
CA MET A 120 22.69 18.47 -3.36
C MET A 120 22.71 16.95 -3.43
N ARG A 121 23.65 16.29 -2.75
CA ARG A 121 23.72 14.82 -2.67
C ARG A 121 22.40 14.19 -2.17
N HIS A 122 21.77 14.78 -1.16
CA HIS A 122 20.48 14.27 -0.65
C HIS A 122 19.37 14.41 -1.69
N LEU A 123 19.35 15.52 -2.43
CA LEU A 123 18.37 15.74 -3.48
C LEU A 123 18.58 14.79 -4.67
N GLU A 124 19.83 14.48 -5.01
CA GLU A 124 20.19 13.48 -6.03
C GLU A 124 19.72 12.07 -5.62
N ASP A 125 20.01 11.66 -4.38
CA ASP A 125 19.56 10.39 -3.83
C ASP A 125 18.01 10.32 -3.82
N MET A 126 17.34 11.40 -3.44
CA MET A 126 15.88 11.52 -3.45
C MET A 126 15.33 11.43 -4.88
N ALA A 127 15.91 12.15 -5.84
CA ALA A 127 15.49 12.11 -7.24
C ALA A 127 15.66 10.70 -7.82
N LYS A 128 16.77 10.02 -7.51
CA LYS A 128 17.00 8.62 -7.91
C LYS A 128 15.91 7.71 -7.34
N TRP A 129 15.57 7.85 -6.05
CA TRP A 129 14.50 7.09 -5.40
C TRP A 129 13.12 7.37 -6.01
N GLN A 130 12.79 8.64 -6.26
CA GLN A 130 11.54 9.07 -6.91
C GLN A 130 11.41 8.51 -8.33
N ASN A 131 12.53 8.35 -9.05
CA ASN A 131 12.56 7.82 -10.40
C ASN A 131 12.61 6.28 -10.49
N MET A 132 12.74 5.57 -9.37
CA MET A 132 12.66 4.11 -9.36
C MET A 132 11.30 3.62 -9.90
N ALA A 133 11.27 2.39 -10.43
CA ALA A 133 10.02 1.72 -10.79
C ALA A 133 9.03 1.73 -9.61
N PHE A 134 7.76 1.96 -9.92
CA PHE A 134 6.71 1.94 -8.92
C PHE A 134 6.24 0.50 -8.71
N SER A 135 6.49 -0.03 -7.50
CA SER A 135 5.93 -1.31 -7.09
C SER A 135 4.58 -1.06 -6.43
N SER A 136 3.49 -1.42 -7.12
CA SER A 136 2.15 -1.28 -6.58
C SER A 136 2.02 -1.98 -5.21
N PRO A 137 1.34 -1.37 -4.22
CA PRO A 137 0.99 -2.01 -2.95
C PRO A 137 0.32 -3.38 -3.11
N TYR A 138 -0.36 -3.61 -4.23
CA TYR A 138 -1.12 -4.83 -4.47
C TYR A 138 -0.29 -5.94 -5.15
N ILE A 139 0.99 -5.71 -5.43
CA ILE A 139 1.92 -6.78 -5.83
C ILE A 139 2.41 -7.51 -4.57
N ASN A 140 2.45 -8.84 -4.62
CA ASN A 140 2.91 -9.68 -3.50
C ASN A 140 4.37 -9.32 -3.16
N PRO A 141 4.66 -8.84 -1.93
CA PRO A 141 5.99 -8.38 -1.56
C PRO A 141 6.92 -9.51 -1.06
N LYS A 142 6.56 -10.78 -1.25
CA LYS A 142 7.32 -11.93 -0.71
C LYS A 142 8.80 -11.94 -1.07
N ASP A 143 9.12 -11.56 -2.31
CA ASP A 143 10.50 -11.55 -2.83
C ASP A 143 11.19 -10.20 -2.66
N LEU A 144 10.54 -9.24 -1.98
CA LEU A 144 11.02 -7.88 -1.82
C LEU A 144 11.80 -7.75 -0.51
N ASP A 145 13.13 -7.61 -0.61
CA ASP A 145 13.98 -7.35 0.56
C ASP A 145 13.58 -6.02 1.22
N PRO A 146 13.13 -6.01 2.49
CA PRO A 146 12.75 -4.79 3.22
C PRO A 146 13.83 -3.71 3.28
N ARG A 147 15.11 -4.08 3.12
CA ARG A 147 16.26 -3.15 3.15
C ARG A 147 16.44 -2.42 1.83
N HIS A 148 15.84 -2.93 0.74
CA HIS A 148 15.97 -2.32 -0.57
C HIS A 148 15.10 -1.06 -0.65
N ALA A 149 15.64 0.00 -1.25
CA ALA A 149 14.92 1.22 -1.62
C ALA A 149 13.54 0.99 -2.31
N ALA A 150 13.38 -0.11 -3.06
CA ALA A 150 12.09 -0.47 -3.68
C ALA A 150 11.03 -0.87 -2.63
N ALA A 151 11.43 -1.58 -1.56
CA ALA A 151 10.55 -1.89 -0.44
C ALA A 151 10.12 -0.65 0.33
N GLN A 152 11.05 0.29 0.54
CA GLN A 152 10.76 1.58 1.17
C GLN A 152 9.77 2.38 0.31
N LYS A 153 9.95 2.39 -1.02
CA LYS A 153 9.02 3.06 -1.94
C LYS A 153 7.63 2.44 -1.91
N ARG A 154 7.53 1.10 -1.88
CA ARG A 154 6.26 0.40 -1.71
C ARG A 154 5.61 0.73 -0.35
N ALA A 155 6.39 0.79 0.73
CA ALA A 155 5.85 1.14 2.05
C ALA A 155 5.24 2.54 2.06
N VAL A 156 5.88 3.52 1.41
CA VAL A 156 5.28 4.86 1.22
C VAL A 156 4.01 4.78 0.37
N ALA A 157 3.99 3.95 -0.68
CA ALA A 157 2.81 3.75 -1.51
C ALA A 157 1.61 3.11 -0.77
N VAL A 158 1.85 2.33 0.29
CA VAL A 158 0.81 1.77 1.16
C VAL A 158 0.21 2.86 2.07
N LEU A 159 1.02 3.82 2.50
CA LEU A 159 0.64 4.82 3.51
C LEU A 159 0.09 6.13 2.92
N HIS A 160 0.47 6.47 1.69
CA HIS A 160 0.11 7.73 1.01
C HIS A 160 -1.22 7.61 0.28
#